data_AF-A0A1I8EGJ6-F1
#
_entry.id   AF-A0A1I8EGJ6-F1
#
_cell.length_a   1.000
_cell.length_b   1.000
_cell.length_c   1.000
_cell.angle_alpha   90.00
_cell.angle_beta   90.00
_cell.angle_gamma   90.00
#
_symmetry.space_group_name_H-M   'P 1'
#
loop_
_entity.id
_entity.type
_entity.pdbx_description
1 polymer ?
#
loop_
_entity_poly.entity_id
_entity_poly.type
_entity_poly.pdbx_seq_one_letter_code
_entity_poly.pdbx_strand_id
1 'polypeptide(L)'
;MSTESLYAAVNEVLKKLVAEAIATEKCVKVIHRTTKKTITPDKMEEILTTAKDQLQESVLNGVSQVIHNDEVLEGMIKLKNLIEESSKEDIGWRPSGIPSDDITGHLQPVMFNIEQNLKKRNMYKETEDKARAMMQEASFYNHSVRPLP
;
A
#
# COMPACT_ATOMS: atom_id res chain seq x y z
N MET A 1 -2.67 -14.52 -1.59
CA MET A 1 -4.09 -14.37 -1.97
C MET A 1 -4.15 -14.01 -3.46
N SER A 2 -4.89 -14.79 -4.24
CA SER A 2 -5.16 -14.53 -5.67
C SER A 2 -6.26 -13.48 -5.80
N THR A 3 -6.30 -12.73 -6.90
CA THR A 3 -7.43 -11.83 -7.26
C THR A 3 -8.76 -12.56 -7.29
N GLU A 4 -8.71 -13.86 -7.57
CA GLU A 4 -9.81 -14.81 -7.47
C GLU A 4 -10.41 -14.88 -6.06
N SER A 5 -9.63 -14.62 -5.01
CA SER A 5 -10.10 -14.66 -3.62
C SER A 5 -11.04 -13.50 -3.28
N LEU A 6 -10.79 -12.30 -3.82
CA LEU A 6 -11.66 -11.13 -3.58
C LEU A 6 -12.96 -11.28 -4.36
N TYR A 7 -12.87 -11.62 -5.65
CA TYR A 7 -14.03 -11.88 -6.49
C TYR A 7 -14.86 -13.06 -5.97
N ALA A 8 -14.23 -14.14 -5.52
CA ALA A 8 -14.94 -15.28 -4.92
C ALA A 8 -15.66 -14.89 -3.63
N ALA A 9 -15.03 -14.10 -2.76
CA ALA A 9 -15.66 -13.63 -1.53
C ALA A 9 -16.87 -12.74 -1.80
N VAL A 10 -16.74 -11.79 -2.73
CA VAL A 10 -17.85 -10.93 -3.17
C VAL A 10 -18.98 -11.76 -3.76
N ASN A 11 -18.66 -12.71 -4.64
CA ASN A 11 -19.66 -13.56 -5.28
C ASN A 11 -20.40 -14.45 -4.26
N GLU A 12 -19.70 -14.99 -3.26
CA GLU A 12 -20.33 -15.78 -2.19
C GLU A 12 -21.27 -14.95 -1.32
N VAL A 13 -20.87 -13.73 -0.94
CA VAL A 13 -21.75 -12.82 -0.20
C VAL A 13 -22.97 -12.43 -1.04
N LEU A 14 -22.77 -12.13 -2.32
CA LEU A 14 -23.82 -11.75 -3.25
C LEU A 14 -24.84 -12.87 -3.45
N LYS A 15 -24.39 -14.12 -3.65
CA LYS A 15 -25.27 -15.29 -3.75
C LYS A 15 -26.13 -15.46 -2.51
N LYS A 16 -25.54 -15.32 -1.31
CA LYS A 16 -26.28 -15.42 -0.04
C LYS A 16 -27.31 -14.30 0.10
N LEU A 17 -26.93 -13.07 -0.21
CA LEU A 17 -27.82 -11.91 -0.15
C LEU A 17 -28.98 -12.06 -1.13
N VAL A 18 -28.70 -12.48 -2.36
CA VAL A 18 -29.73 -12.73 -3.38
C VAL A 18 -30.69 -13.84 -2.95
N ALA A 19 -30.18 -14.94 -2.40
CA ALA A 19 -31.01 -16.05 -1.93
C ALA A 19 -31.92 -15.63 -0.76
N GLU A 20 -31.44 -14.78 0.14
CA GLU A 20 -32.19 -14.36 1.33
C GLU A 20 -33.16 -13.21 1.07
N ALA A 21 -32.75 -12.21 0.29
CA ALA A 21 -33.52 -10.98 0.05
C ALA A 21 -34.55 -11.15 -1.08
N ILE A 22 -34.23 -11.94 -2.11
CA ILE A 22 -35.07 -12.14 -3.31
C ILE A 22 -35.70 -13.54 -3.28
N ALA A 23 -36.22 -13.91 -2.11
CA ALA A 23 -36.97 -15.15 -1.93
C ALA A 23 -38.42 -14.97 -2.39
N THR A 24 -38.90 -15.85 -3.28
CA THR A 24 -40.23 -15.75 -3.91
C THR A 24 -41.35 -15.56 -2.89
N GLU A 25 -41.35 -16.35 -1.81
CA GLU A 25 -42.37 -16.22 -0.76
C GLU A 25 -42.38 -14.86 -0.06
N LYS A 26 -41.19 -14.29 0.21
CA LYS A 26 -41.07 -12.98 0.86
C LYS A 26 -41.61 -11.89 -0.06
N CYS A 27 -41.24 -11.93 -1.35
CA CYS A 27 -41.67 -10.97 -2.35
C CYS A 27 -43.19 -11.02 -2.60
N VAL A 28 -43.78 -12.22 -2.72
CA VAL A 28 -45.24 -12.40 -2.84
C VAL A 28 -45.96 -11.81 -1.63
N LYS A 29 -45.51 -12.11 -0.41
CA LYS A 29 -46.11 -11.57 0.82
C LYS A 29 -46.05 -10.05 0.88
N VAL A 30 -44.92 -9.44 0.53
CA VAL A 30 -44.74 -7.98 0.52
C VAL A 30 -45.65 -7.33 -0.52
N ILE A 31 -45.68 -7.85 -1.75
CA ILE A 31 -46.49 -7.28 -2.82
C ILE A 31 -47.97 -7.39 -2.51
N HIS A 32 -48.42 -8.53 -1.97
CA HIS A 32 -49.81 -8.68 -1.54
C HIS A 32 -50.16 -7.69 -0.42
N ARG A 33 -49.28 -7.51 0.58
CA ARG A 33 -49.49 -6.55 1.67
C ARG A 33 -49.62 -5.11 1.16
N THR A 34 -48.79 -4.71 0.20
CA THR A 34 -48.72 -3.34 -0.30
C THR A 34 -49.81 -3.03 -1.33
N THR A 35 -50.09 -3.97 -2.24
CA THR A 35 -50.95 -3.73 -3.40
C THR A 35 -52.33 -4.37 -3.29
N LYS A 36 -52.53 -5.26 -2.31
CA LYS A 36 -53.70 -6.15 -2.18
C LYS A 36 -53.98 -7.04 -3.39
N LYS A 37 -53.04 -7.13 -4.34
CA LYS A 37 -53.13 -8.01 -5.52
C LYS A 37 -52.34 -9.28 -5.29
N THR A 38 -52.86 -10.38 -5.81
CA THR A 38 -52.17 -11.67 -5.79
C THR A 38 -51.53 -11.89 -7.15
N ILE A 39 -50.21 -12.04 -7.16
CA ILE A 39 -49.45 -12.40 -8.36
C ILE A 39 -49.29 -13.92 -8.35
N THR A 40 -49.48 -14.55 -9.51
CA THR A 40 -49.25 -15.98 -9.66
C THR A 40 -47.77 -16.30 -9.40
N PRO A 41 -47.45 -17.36 -8.64
CA PRO A 41 -46.07 -17.72 -8.29
C PRO A 41 -45.13 -17.76 -9.51
N ASP A 42 -45.58 -18.32 -10.63
CA ASP A 42 -44.78 -18.45 -11.85
C ASP A 42 -44.36 -17.08 -12.43
N LYS A 43 -45.27 -16.10 -12.44
CA LYS A 43 -44.98 -14.73 -12.91
C LYS A 43 -44.05 -14.00 -11.94
N MET A 44 -44.17 -14.29 -10.64
CA MET A 44 -43.25 -13.75 -9.65
C MET A 44 -41.85 -14.33 -9.86
N GLU A 45 -41.74 -15.65 -10.06
CA GLU A 45 -40.47 -16.33 -10.26
C GLU A 45 -39.75 -15.84 -11.51
N GLU A 46 -40.47 -15.58 -12.60
CA GLU A 46 -39.93 -14.93 -13.81
C GLU A 46 -39.33 -13.55 -13.49
N ILE A 47 -40.10 -12.66 -12.86
CA ILE A 47 -39.64 -11.30 -12.49
C ILE A 47 -38.43 -11.36 -11.57
N LEU A 48 -38.47 -12.26 -10.57
CA LEU A 48 -37.38 -12.40 -9.60
C LEU A 48 -36.14 -12.97 -10.26
N THR A 49 -36.24 -13.89 -11.22
CA THR A 49 -35.08 -14.41 -11.95
C THR A 49 -34.38 -13.28 -12.70
N THR A 50 -35.12 -12.47 -13.46
CA THR A 50 -34.54 -11.30 -14.14
C THR A 50 -33.94 -10.30 -13.16
N ALA A 51 -34.60 -10.03 -12.04
CA ALA A 51 -34.08 -9.11 -11.02
C ALA A 51 -32.80 -9.65 -10.35
N LYS A 52 -32.70 -10.97 -10.13
CA LYS A 52 -31.50 -11.63 -9.58
C LYS A 52 -30.33 -11.49 -10.54
N ASP A 53 -30.54 -11.79 -11.82
CA ASP A 53 -29.49 -11.74 -12.83
C ASP A 53 -28.99 -10.31 -13.01
N GLN A 54 -29.90 -9.33 -13.13
CA GLN A 54 -29.54 -7.91 -13.26
C GLN A 54 -28.80 -7.38 -12.03
N LEU A 55 -29.25 -7.74 -10.82
CA LEU A 55 -28.55 -7.34 -9.60
C LEU A 55 -27.16 -7.97 -9.53
N GLN A 56 -27.04 -9.26 -9.89
CA GLN A 56 -25.76 -9.95 -9.87
C GLN A 56 -24.77 -9.32 -10.85
N GLU A 57 -25.20 -9.09 -12.10
CA GLU A 57 -24.40 -8.44 -13.13
C GLU A 57 -23.99 -7.02 -12.72
N SER A 58 -24.94 -6.23 -12.22
CA SER A 58 -24.69 -4.84 -11.81
C SER A 58 -23.66 -4.75 -10.67
N VAL A 59 -23.79 -5.60 -9.64
CA VAL A 59 -22.86 -5.61 -8.51
C VAL A 59 -21.49 -6.09 -8.95
N LEU A 60 -21.40 -7.16 -9.74
CA LEU A 60 -20.12 -7.67 -10.23
C LEU A 60 -19.40 -6.67 -11.12
N ASN A 61 -20.14 -5.97 -11.99
CA ASN A 61 -19.56 -4.90 -12.82
C ASN A 61 -19.08 -3.72 -11.98
N GLY A 62 -19.87 -3.28 -10.99
CA GLY A 62 -19.46 -2.21 -10.07
C GLY A 62 -18.20 -2.57 -9.27
N VAL A 63 -18.12 -3.82 -8.77
CA VAL A 63 -16.94 -4.33 -8.08
C VAL A 63 -15.72 -4.39 -9.01
N SER A 64 -15.92 -4.85 -10.25
CA SER A 64 -14.87 -4.85 -11.26
C SER A 64 -14.32 -3.45 -11.53
N GLN A 65 -15.20 -2.45 -11.66
CA GLN A 65 -14.80 -1.05 -11.82
C GLN A 65 -13.97 -0.54 -10.64
N VAL A 66 -14.37 -0.80 -9.40
CA VAL A 66 -13.59 -0.41 -8.21
C VAL A 66 -12.21 -1.07 -8.21
N ILE A 67 -12.18 -2.37 -8.51
CA ILE A 67 -10.93 -3.15 -8.55
C ILE A 67 -9.95 -2.59 -9.60
N HIS A 68 -10.46 -2.16 -10.75
CA HIS A 68 -9.66 -1.62 -11.84
C HIS A 68 -9.30 -0.14 -11.66
N ASN A 69 -10.23 0.70 -11.18
CA ASN A 69 -10.04 2.15 -11.08
C ASN A 69 -9.18 2.55 -9.89
N ASP A 70 -9.30 1.86 -8.75
CA ASP A 70 -8.60 2.23 -7.53
C ASP A 70 -7.26 1.48 -7.37
N GLU A 71 -6.75 0.88 -8.45
CA GLU A 71 -5.51 0.10 -8.49
C GLU A 71 -5.42 -0.98 -7.38
N VAL A 72 -6.59 -1.48 -6.91
CA VAL A 72 -6.69 -2.38 -5.77
C VAL A 72 -5.84 -3.64 -6.00
N LEU A 73 -5.81 -4.13 -7.24
CA LEU A 73 -4.99 -5.28 -7.61
C LEU A 73 -3.50 -5.01 -7.40
N GLU A 74 -3.02 -3.86 -7.86
CA GLU A 74 -1.62 -3.50 -7.68
C GLU A 74 -1.28 -3.30 -6.20
N GLY A 75 -2.17 -2.64 -5.44
CA GLY A 75 -2.04 -2.46 -4.00
C GLY A 75 -1.95 -3.80 -3.27
N MET A 76 -2.80 -4.76 -3.62
CA MET A 76 -2.78 -6.11 -3.04
C MET A 76 -1.52 -6.88 -3.39
N ILE A 77 -1.02 -6.77 -4.62
CA ILE A 77 0.25 -7.40 -5.04
C ILE A 77 1.42 -6.78 -4.27
N LYS A 78 1.50 -5.45 -4.21
CA LYS A 78 2.54 -4.72 -3.45
C LYS A 78 2.51 -5.14 -1.98
N LEU A 79 1.33 -5.18 -1.35
CA LEU A 79 1.17 -5.60 0.04
C LEU A 79 1.60 -7.05 0.24
N LYS A 80 1.23 -7.95 -0.67
CA LYS A 80 1.64 -9.36 -0.60
C LYS A 80 3.16 -9.49 -0.64
N ASN A 81 3.81 -8.81 -1.58
CA ASN A 81 5.27 -8.84 -1.68
C ASN A 81 5.92 -8.32 -0.40
N LEU A 82 5.43 -7.21 0.16
CA LEU A 82 5.92 -6.69 1.45
C LEU A 82 5.76 -7.69 2.59
N ILE A 83 4.64 -8.42 2.66
CA ILE A 83 4.42 -9.47 3.67
C ILE A 83 5.38 -10.64 3.48
N GLU A 84 5.62 -11.06 2.23
CA GLU A 84 6.53 -12.16 1.91
C GLU A 84 8.01 -11.80 2.14
N GLU A 85 8.39 -10.55 1.92
CA GLU A 85 9.73 -10.01 2.18
C GLU A 85 9.99 -9.73 3.67
N SER A 86 8.94 -9.62 4.48
CA SER A 86 9.06 -9.33 5.91
C SER A 86 9.48 -10.55 6.72
N SER A 87 10.37 -10.34 7.69
CA SER A 87 10.69 -11.32 8.73
C SER A 87 9.44 -11.62 9.56
N LYS A 88 9.14 -12.91 9.77
CA LYS A 88 7.97 -13.35 10.57
C LYS A 88 8.17 -13.19 12.07
N GLU A 89 9.42 -13.01 12.50
CA GLU A 89 9.81 -13.04 13.91
C GLU A 89 9.90 -11.62 14.50
N ASP A 90 10.01 -10.60 13.66
CA ASP A 90 10.17 -9.21 14.09
C ASP A 90 8.82 -8.49 14.21
N ILE A 91 8.61 -7.83 15.34
CA ILE A 91 7.48 -6.92 15.51
C ILE A 91 7.79 -5.65 14.73
N GLY A 92 7.21 -5.52 13.54
CA GLY A 92 7.32 -4.31 12.74
C GLY A 92 6.80 -3.09 13.50
N TRP A 93 7.48 -1.95 13.33
CA TRP A 93 7.08 -0.68 13.92
C TRP A 93 5.62 -0.30 13.59
N ARG A 94 4.95 0.38 14.51
CA ARG A 94 3.59 0.90 14.35
C ARG A 94 3.58 2.37 14.79
N PRO A 95 2.79 3.24 14.12
CA PRO A 95 2.62 4.62 14.57
C PRO A 95 2.17 4.67 16.02
N SER A 96 2.89 5.44 16.83
CA SER A 96 2.56 5.66 18.24
C SER A 96 1.37 6.61 18.41
N GLY A 97 1.08 7.41 17.39
CA GLY A 97 0.13 8.52 17.47
C GLY A 97 0.75 9.80 18.03
N ILE A 98 2.05 9.79 18.31
CA ILE A 98 2.82 10.96 18.74
C ILE A 98 3.65 11.43 17.54
N PRO A 99 3.30 12.56 16.89
CA PRO A 99 3.96 12.97 15.64
C PRO A 99 5.46 13.17 15.75
N SER A 100 5.97 13.65 16.89
CA SER A 100 7.42 13.82 17.11
C SER A 100 8.16 12.50 17.01
N ASP A 101 7.61 11.45 17.62
CA ASP A 101 8.26 10.16 17.76
C ASP A 101 8.18 9.40 16.43
N ASP A 102 7.02 9.50 15.77
CA ASP A 102 6.76 8.85 14.48
C ASP A 102 7.63 9.46 13.36
N ILE A 103 7.78 10.79 13.33
CA ILE A 103 8.64 11.47 12.34
C ILE A 103 10.12 11.18 12.61
N THR A 104 10.54 11.16 13.89
CA THR A 104 11.94 10.94 14.25
C THR A 104 12.42 9.57 13.77
N GLY A 105 11.62 8.52 13.96
CA GLY A 105 11.95 7.19 13.44
C GLY A 105 12.13 7.14 11.92
N HIS A 106 11.34 7.92 11.18
CA HIS A 106 11.44 8.00 9.72
C HIS A 106 12.66 8.83 9.24
N LEU A 107 13.01 9.90 9.96
CA LEU A 107 14.13 10.78 9.59
C LEU A 107 15.49 10.23 10.02
N GLN A 108 15.53 9.35 11.02
CA GLN A 108 16.76 8.83 11.61
C GLN A 108 17.74 8.22 10.57
N PRO A 109 17.31 7.39 9.59
CA PRO A 109 18.22 6.86 8.57
C PRO A 109 18.85 7.96 7.70
N VAL A 110 18.07 8.99 7.36
CA VAL A 110 18.55 10.13 6.54
C VAL A 110 19.57 10.94 7.33
N MET A 111 19.27 11.25 8.59
CA MET A 111 20.18 11.96 9.48
C MET A 111 21.50 11.20 9.66
N PHE A 112 21.42 9.88 9.89
CA PHE A 112 22.60 9.04 10.03
C PHE A 112 23.48 9.05 8.76
N ASN A 113 22.86 9.00 7.57
CA ASN A 113 23.60 9.08 6.31
C ASN A 113 24.32 10.43 6.15
N ILE A 114 23.63 11.54 6.47
CA ILE A 114 24.22 12.88 6.45
C ILE A 114 25.42 12.96 7.39
N GLU A 115 25.30 12.48 8.62
CA GLU A 115 26.39 12.47 9.60
C GLU A 115 27.60 11.68 9.11
N GLN A 116 27.37 10.49 8.53
CA GLN A 116 28.45 9.66 7.98
C GLN A 116 29.17 10.36 6.82
N ASN A 117 28.42 11.02 5.93
CA ASN A 117 29.02 11.76 4.81
C ASN A 117 29.82 12.97 5.26
N LEU A 118 29.34 13.71 6.27
CA LEU A 118 30.07 14.83 6.86
C LEU A 118 31.37 14.37 7.54
N LYS A 119 31.34 13.27 8.29
CA LYS A 119 32.54 12.66 8.88
C LYS A 119 33.58 12.31 7.81
N LYS A 120 33.16 11.64 6.73
CA LYS A 120 34.04 11.33 5.59
C LYS A 120 34.66 12.60 4.99
N ARG A 121 33.85 13.62 4.72
CA ARG A 121 34.33 14.90 4.16
C ARG A 121 35.35 15.58 5.07
N ASN A 122 35.11 15.61 6.38
CA ASN A 122 36.04 16.20 7.33
C ASN A 122 37.37 15.45 7.36
N MET A 123 37.36 14.12 7.33
CA MET A 123 38.58 13.32 7.21
C MET A 123 39.38 13.66 5.94
N TYR A 124 38.71 13.73 4.78
CA TYR A 124 39.38 14.12 3.54
C TYR A 124 40.03 15.50 3.63
N LYS A 125 39.30 16.47 4.21
CA LYS A 125 39.80 17.83 4.40
C LYS A 125 41.03 17.86 5.33
N GLU A 126 41.00 17.14 6.45
CA GLU A 126 42.15 17.05 7.35
C GLU A 126 43.38 16.43 6.67
N THR A 127 43.16 15.42 5.82
CA THR A 127 44.25 14.79 5.06
C THR A 127 44.83 15.76 4.04
N GLU A 128 43.98 16.54 3.37
CA GLU A 128 44.39 17.55 2.40
C GLU A 128 45.16 18.70 3.08
N ASP A 129 44.67 19.20 4.21
CA ASP A 129 45.32 20.26 4.98
C ASP A 129 46.69 19.81 5.50
N LYS A 130 46.82 18.56 5.96
CA LYS A 130 48.11 17.96 6.33
C LYS A 130 49.06 17.85 5.14
N ALA A 131 48.57 17.41 3.98
CA ALA A 131 49.38 17.33 2.77
C ALA A 131 49.87 18.71 2.31
N ARG A 132 49.00 19.74 2.37
CA ARG A 132 49.39 21.13 2.08
C ARG A 132 50.43 21.66 3.05
N ALA A 133 50.28 21.41 4.35
CA ALA A 133 51.25 21.81 5.37
C ALA A 133 52.63 21.17 5.11
N MET A 134 52.67 19.87 4.83
CA MET A 134 53.91 19.16 4.49
C MET A 134 54.58 19.71 3.21
N MET A 135 53.79 20.05 2.17
CA MET A 135 54.33 20.66 0.96
C MET A 135 54.91 22.06 1.22
N GLN A 136 54.26 22.86 2.07
CA GLN A 136 54.79 24.16 2.47
C GLN A 136 56.10 24.02 3.25
N GLU A 137 56.16 23.14 4.24
CA GLU A 137 57.39 22.85 4.98
C GLU A 137 58.53 22.38 4.05
N ALA A 138 58.26 21.45 3.14
CA ALA A 138 59.24 20.99 2.15
C ALA A 138 59.74 22.12 1.22
N SER A 139 58.86 23.08 0.87
CA SER A 139 59.25 24.27 0.10
C SER A 139 60.21 25.17 0.88
N PHE A 140 60.03 25.34 2.19
CA PHE A 140 60.93 26.13 3.04
C PHE A 140 62.31 25.48 3.21
N TYR A 141 62.37 24.14 3.33
CA TYR A 141 63.64 23.41 3.37
C TYR A 141 64.42 23.53 2.05
N ASN A 142 63.73 23.44 0.90
CA ASN A 142 64.40 23.54 -0.41
C ASN A 142 64.91 24.96 -0.74
N HIS A 143 64.34 26.02 -0.16
CA HIS A 143 64.87 27.38 -0.29
C HIS A 143 66.08 27.69 0.60
N SER A 144 66.25 26.96 1.71
CA SER A 144 67.37 27.17 2.65
C SER A 144 68.67 26.47 2.22
N VAL A 145 68.62 25.62 1.18
CA VAL A 145 69.74 24.76 0.73
C VAL A 145 70.26 25.17 -0.67
N ARG A 146 70.00 26.40 -1.13
CA ARG A 146 70.74 26.96 -2.29
C ARG A 146 71.98 27.70 -1.78
N PRO A 147 73.20 27.17 -1.95
CA PRO A 147 74.39 27.99 -1.74
C PRO A 147 74.40 29.06 -2.83
N LEU A 148 74.62 30.31 -2.44
CA LEU A 148 74.98 31.38 -3.38
C LEU A 148 76.33 31.03 -4.04
N PRO A 149 76.55 31.47 -5.30
CA PRO A 149 77.60 30.98 -6.18
C PRO A 149 79.03 31.22 -5.66
#